data_AF-A0A2U2UCG7-F1
#
_entry.id   AF-A0A2U2UCG7-F1
#
_cell.length_a   1.000
_cell.length_b   1.000
_cell.length_c   1.000
_cell.angle_alpha   90.00
_cell.angle_beta   90.00
_cell.angle_gamma   90.00
#
_symmetry.space_group_name_H-M   'P 1'
#
loop_
_entity.id
_entity.type
_entity.pdbx_description
1 polymer ?
#
loop_
_entity_poly.entity_id
_entity_poly.type
_entity_poly.pdbx_seq_one_letter_code
_entity_poly.pdbx_strand_id
1 'polypeptide(L)' 'MTTGTRPPPFPEHPTWGNIGIWSDSLLDALETCNADKQAIEALERRRLNRQNGGGHAEK' A
#
# COMPACT_ATOMS: atom_id res chain seq x y z
N MET A 1 -8.21 1.23 -11.86
CA MET A 1 -8.43 0.39 -10.65
C MET A 1 -7.07 0.20 -9.99
N THR A 2 -6.92 0.45 -8.69
CA THR A 2 -5.67 0.11 -7.98
C THR A 2 -5.67 -1.39 -7.75
N THR A 3 -4.83 -2.12 -8.48
CA THR A 3 -4.64 -3.55 -8.28
C THR A 3 -4.08 -3.74 -6.87
N GLY A 4 -4.83 -4.40 -5.98
CA GLY A 4 -4.36 -4.63 -4.61
C GLY A 4 -3.07 -5.44 -4.61
N THR A 5 -2.14 -5.09 -3.72
CA THR A 5 -0.88 -5.84 -3.58
C THR A 5 -1.17 -7.26 -3.09
N ARG A 6 -0.97 -8.24 -3.95
CA ARG A 6 -1.19 -9.66 -3.64
C ARG A 6 0.10 -10.25 -3.03
N PRO A 7 0.01 -10.97 -1.89
CA PRO A 7 1.18 -11.64 -1.34
C PRO A 7 1.66 -12.77 -2.28
N PRO A 8 2.98 -13.06 -2.30
CA PRO A 8 3.49 -14.18 -3.08
C PRO A 8 2.91 -15.50 -2.55
N PRO A 9 2.60 -16.47 -3.44
CA PRO A 9 2.11 -17.77 -3.02
C PRO A 9 3.19 -18.50 -2.21
N PHE A 10 2.78 -19.16 -1.12
CA PHE A 10 3.69 -19.98 -0.33
C PHE A 10 4.10 -21.24 -1.12
N PRO A 11 5.37 -21.69 -1.07
CA PRO A 11 5.81 -22.89 -1.78
C PRO A 11 5.11 -24.16 -1.26
N GLU A 12 4.62 -25.02 -2.15
CA GLU A 12 3.97 -26.29 -1.79
C GLU A 12 4.94 -27.28 -1.12
N HIS A 13 6.20 -27.29 -1.56
CA HIS A 13 7.29 -28.08 -0.98
C HIS A 13 8.38 -27.13 -0.47
N PRO A 14 8.28 -26.64 0.77
CA PRO A 14 9.23 -25.67 1.30
C PRO A 14 10.62 -26.29 1.49
N THR A 15 11.62 -25.56 1.02
CA THR A 15 13.04 -25.83 1.22
C THR A 15 13.68 -24.55 1.75
N TRP A 16 14.80 -24.64 2.46
CA TRP A 16 15.48 -23.44 2.97
C TRP A 16 15.76 -22.40 1.86
N GLY A 17 16.13 -22.86 0.67
CA GLY A 17 16.38 -21.98 -0.47
C GLY A 17 15.12 -21.27 -0.98
N ASN A 18 14.02 -22.00 -1.18
CA ASN A 18 12.79 -21.37 -1.70
C ASN A 18 12.06 -20.52 -0.65
N ILE A 19 12.25 -20.79 0.65
CA ILE A 19 11.75 -19.95 1.73
C ILE A 19 12.44 -18.58 1.70
N GLY A 20 13.76 -18.54 1.46
CA GLY A 20 14.49 -17.27 1.33
C GLY A 20 13.91 -16.39 0.22
N ILE A 21 13.75 -16.97 -0.98
CA ILE A 21 13.17 -16.28 -2.15
C ILE A 21 11.73 -15.81 -1.86
N TRP A 22 10.92 -16.65 -1.23
CA TRP A 22 9.56 -16.31 -0.85
C TRP A 22 9.52 -15.17 0.18
N SER A 23 10.43 -15.18 1.16
CA SER A 23 10.53 -14.14 2.19
C SER A 23 10.88 -12.78 1.59
N ASP A 24 11.84 -12.73 0.66
CA ASP A 24 12.20 -11.50 -0.03
C ASP A 24 11.01 -10.94 -0.83
N SER A 25 10.33 -11.81 -1.58
CA SER A 25 9.12 -11.44 -2.34
C SER A 25 7.99 -10.95 -1.43
N LEU A 26 7.88 -11.47 -0.20
CA LEU A 26 6.88 -11.06 0.77
C LEU A 26 7.22 -9.68 1.34
N LEU A 27 8.49 -9.42 1.63
CA LEU A 27 8.95 -8.12 2.11
C LEU A 27 8.68 -7.02 1.06
N ASP A 28 9.01 -7.27 -0.21
CA ASP A 28 8.72 -6.34 -1.32
C ASP A 28 7.22 -6.01 -1.42
N ALA A 29 6.36 -7.04 -1.27
CA ALA A 29 4.91 -6.85 -1.29
C ALA A 29 4.42 -6.03 -0.07
N LEU A 30 4.99 -6.23 1.11
CA LEU A 30 4.65 -5.46 2.30
C LEU A 30 5.09 -4.00 2.18
N GLU A 31 6.28 -3.75 1.64
CA GLU A 31 6.78 -2.40 1.38
C GLU A 31 5.88 -1.65 0.39
N THR A 32 5.51 -2.30 -0.71
CA THR A 32 4.56 -1.74 -1.69
C THR A 32 3.22 -1.41 -1.04
N CYS A 33 2.67 -2.33 -0.25
CA CYS A 33 1.41 -2.12 0.47
C CYS A 33 1.49 -0.94 1.45
N ASN A 34 2.61 -0.78 2.14
CA ASN A 34 2.82 0.34 3.05
C ASN A 34 2.95 1.67 2.31
N ALA A 35 3.61 1.69 1.14
CA ALA A 35 3.68 2.87 0.29
C ALA A 35 2.28 3.28 -0.22
N ASP A 36 1.46 2.31 -0.64
CA ASP A 36 0.08 2.56 -1.07
C ASP A 36 -0.76 3.18 0.06
N LYS A 37 -0.65 2.66 1.30
CA LYS A 37 -1.33 3.24 2.47
C LYS A 37 -0.96 4.69 2.67
N GLN A 38 0.33 5.01 2.63
CA GLN A 38 0.81 6.40 2.77
C GLN A 38 0.30 7.30 1.65
N ALA A 39 0.24 6.79 0.42
CA ALA A 39 -0.31 7.53 -0.72
C ALA A 39 -1.81 7.82 -0.53
N ILE A 40 -2.59 6.84 -0.06
CA ILE A 40 -4.01 7.01 0.25
C ILE A 40 -4.21 8.06 1.36
N GLU A 41 -3.45 7.97 2.45
CA GLU A 41 -3.50 8.96 3.53
C GLU A 41 -3.16 10.37 3.03
N ALA A 42 -2.16 10.51 2.15
CA ALA A 42 -1.82 11.79 1.55
C ALA A 42 -2.96 12.34 0.66
N LEU A 43 -3.65 11.47 -0.09
CA LEU A 43 -4.81 11.86 -0.89
C LEU A 43 -5.97 12.32 0.00
N GLU A 44 -6.25 11.61 1.10
CA GLU A 44 -7.30 11.99 2.05
C GLU A 44 -7.00 13.32 2.76
N ARG A 45 -5.75 13.54 3.21
CA ARG A 45 -5.34 14.84 3.76
C ARG A 45 -5.57 15.98 2.77
N ARG A 46 -5.24 15.79 1.48
CA ARG A 46 -5.50 16.79 0.44
C ARG A 46 -7.00 17.02 0.21
N ARG A 47 -7.83 15.97 0.28
CA ARG A 47 -9.30 16.08 0.19
C ARG A 47 -9.85 16.91 1.34
N LEU A 48 -9.46 16.62 2.57
CA LEU A 48 -9.88 17.36 3.76
C LEU A 48 -9.44 18.83 3.71
N ASN A 49 -8.20 19.12 3.30
CA ASN A 49 -7.72 20.50 3.17
C ASN A 49 -8.54 21.30 2.14
N ARG A 50 -8.96 20.68 1.03
CA ARG A 50 -9.85 21.35 0.07
C ARG A 50 -11.25 21.60 0.64
N GLN A 51 -11.81 20.65 1.38
CA GLN A 51 -13.13 20.81 2.02
C GLN A 51 -13.09 21.91 3.08
N ASN A 52 -12.06 21.92 3.93
CA ASN A 52 -11.88 22.90 4.99
C ASN A 52 -11.53 24.30 4.44
N GLY A 53 -10.78 24.39 3.34
CA GLY A 53 -10.45 25.66 2.68
C GLY A 53 -11.57 26.23 1.80
N GLY A 54 -12.50 25.39 1.32
CA GLY A 54 -13.65 25.81 0.50
C GLY A 54 -14.85 26.34 1.30
N GLY A 55 -14.92 26.09 2.61
CA GLY A 55 -16.02 26.56 3.48
C GLY A 55 -15.93 28.03 3.93
N HIS A 56 -14.85 28.73 3.60
CA HIS A 56 -14.62 30.14 3.98
C HIS A 56 -14.73 31.14 2.82
N ALA A 57 -15.20 30.69 1.65
CA ALA A 57 -15.31 31.50 0.43
C ALA A 57 -16.76 31.78 -0.01
N GLU A 58 -17.70 31.85 0.94
CA GLU A 58 -19.04 32.39 0.68
C GLU A 58 -19.30 33.55 1.67
N LYS A 59 -19.13 34.78 1.16
CA LYS A 59 -19.61 36.05 1.73
C LYS A 59 -20.21 36.87 0.60
#